data_AF-A0A9P5JCG6-F1
#
_entry.id   AF-A0A9P5JCG6-F1
#
_cell.length_a   1.000
_cell.length_b   1.000
_cell.length_c   1.000
_cell.angle_alpha   90.00
_cell.angle_beta   90.00
_cell.angle_gamma   90.00
#
_symmetry.space_group_name_H-M   'P 1'
#
loop_
_entity.id
_entity.type
_entity.pdbx_description
1 polymer ?
#
loop_
_entity_poly.entity_id
_entity_poly.type
_entity_poly.pdbx_seq_one_letter_code
_entity_poly.pdbx_strand_id
1 'polypeptide(L)'
;LEKEIKELSSITREVYDCCIQSCCAFTGKYASLDKCPFCPNSRYDESGRARQKFVYLPLPPRFQSMFLNTTLSNLMDYRHTYTSEPGHVSDVLDSAQYVELLDKTVATDGVPLGHKYFSGNRDVALGYMTDGFSIFKRQ
;
A
#
# COMPACT_ATOMS: atom_id res chain seq x y z
N LEU A 1 -7.21 -1.82 24.33
CA LEU A 1 -6.53 -1.27 23.14
C LEU A 1 -7.12 -1.73 21.80
N GLU A 2 -6.97 -2.99 21.35
CA GLU A 2 -7.48 -3.40 20.00
C GLU A 2 -9.00 -3.25 19.84
N LYS A 3 -9.76 -3.60 20.89
CA LYS A 3 -11.22 -3.43 20.91
C LYS A 3 -11.63 -1.95 20.84
N GLU A 4 -10.94 -1.10 21.59
CA GLU A 4 -11.17 0.35 21.62
C GLU A 4 -10.81 1.02 20.29
N ILE A 5 -9.69 0.63 19.66
CA ILE A 5 -9.31 1.14 18.33
C ILE A 5 -10.39 0.78 17.31
N LYS A 6 -10.91 -0.45 17.33
CA LYS A 6 -12.00 -0.86 16.45
C LYS A 6 -13.27 -0.05 16.72
N GLU A 7 -13.65 0.13 17.98
CA GLU A 7 -14.86 0.87 18.37
C GLU A 7 -14.80 2.35 17.96
N LEU A 8 -13.64 2.99 18.14
CA LEU A 8 -13.47 4.41 17.84
C LEU A 8 -13.24 4.70 16.36
N SER A 9 -12.50 3.84 15.65
CA SER A 9 -12.11 4.11 14.25
C SER A 9 -12.95 3.36 13.21
N SER A 10 -13.76 2.37 13.64
CA SER A 10 -14.41 1.39 12.75
C SER A 10 -13.45 0.61 11.84
N ILE A 11 -12.14 0.69 12.06
CA ILE A 11 -11.14 -0.05 11.30
C ILE A 11 -10.94 -1.42 11.94
N THR A 12 -11.14 -2.48 11.15
CA THR A 12 -10.85 -3.86 11.54
C THR A 12 -9.53 -4.32 10.97
N ARG A 13 -8.71 -4.98 11.79
CA ARG A 13 -7.51 -5.67 11.30
C ARG A 13 -7.89 -6.82 10.38
N GLU A 14 -7.07 -7.02 9.36
CA GLU A 14 -7.10 -8.18 8.48
C GLU A 14 -5.93 -9.09 8.84
N VAL A 15 -6.13 -10.40 8.72
CA VAL A 15 -5.10 -11.40 9.01
C VAL A 15 -4.87 -12.21 7.76
N TYR A 16 -3.62 -12.22 7.31
CA TYR A 16 -3.20 -12.93 6.12
C TYR A 16 -2.23 -14.04 6.49
N ASP A 17 -2.45 -15.23 5.95
CA ASP A 17 -1.45 -16.29 6.04
C ASP A 17 -0.26 -15.93 5.14
N CYS A 18 0.95 -16.17 5.62
CA CYS A 18 2.17 -15.86 4.90
C CYS A 18 3.11 -17.07 4.88
N CYS A 19 4.01 -17.09 3.90
CA CYS A 19 5.14 -17.99 3.93
C CYS A 19 6.00 -17.71 5.18
N ILE A 20 6.53 -18.74 5.82
CA ILE A 20 7.41 -18.61 7.00
C ILE A 20 8.71 -17.86 6.71
N GLN A 21 9.15 -17.84 5.45
CA GLN A 21 10.28 -17.04 4.97
C GLN A 21 9.85 -15.66 4.42
N SER A 22 8.59 -15.27 4.63
CA SER A 22 8.01 -14.00 4.15
C SER A 22 8.09 -13.78 2.64
N CYS A 23 8.28 -14.82 1.82
CA CYS A 23 8.36 -14.71 0.37
C CYS A 23 7.04 -14.19 -0.26
N CYS A 24 5.90 -14.55 0.32
CA CYS A 24 4.59 -14.14 -0.16
C CYS A 24 3.53 -14.19 0.95
N ALA A 25 2.46 -13.44 0.75
CA ALA A 25 1.18 -13.63 1.42
C ALA A 25 0.28 -14.54 0.57
N PHE A 26 -0.46 -15.44 1.21
CA PHE A 26 -1.41 -16.35 0.57
C PHE A 26 -2.76 -15.64 0.36
N THR A 27 -2.75 -14.65 -0.54
CA THR A 27 -3.91 -13.81 -0.89
C THR A 27 -4.09 -13.77 -2.40
N GLY A 28 -5.25 -13.27 -2.87
CA GLY A 28 -5.54 -13.12 -4.29
C GLY A 28 -5.28 -14.41 -5.07
N LYS A 29 -4.42 -14.35 -6.08
CA LYS A 29 -4.05 -15.52 -6.91
C LYS A 29 -3.34 -16.66 -6.15
N TYR A 30 -2.86 -16.42 -4.93
CA TYR A 30 -2.22 -17.43 -4.08
C TYR A 30 -3.13 -17.95 -2.96
N ALA A 31 -4.37 -17.47 -2.87
CA ALA A 31 -5.27 -17.76 -1.75
C ALA A 31 -5.56 -19.26 -1.58
N SER A 32 -5.60 -20.02 -2.69
CA SER A 32 -5.86 -21.46 -2.71
C SER A 32 -4.60 -22.33 -2.66
N LEU A 33 -3.41 -21.74 -2.47
CA LEU A 33 -2.16 -22.50 -2.42
C LEU A 33 -1.84 -22.94 -0.99
N ASP A 34 -1.42 -24.19 -0.87
CA ASP A 34 -0.94 -24.79 0.39
C ASP A 34 0.59 -24.80 0.50
N LYS A 35 1.29 -24.45 -0.58
CA LYS A 35 2.75 -24.33 -0.64
C LYS A 35 3.15 -23.01 -1.27
N CYS A 36 4.24 -22.43 -0.78
CA CYS A 36 4.78 -21.21 -1.33
C CYS A 36 5.25 -21.44 -2.78
N PRO A 37 4.88 -20.58 -3.74
CA PRO A 37 5.34 -20.72 -5.12
C PRO A 37 6.82 -20.36 -5.32
N PHE A 38 7.49 -19.81 -4.29
CA PHE A 38 8.87 -19.31 -4.36
C PHE A 38 9.87 -20.08 -3.51
N CYS A 39 9.41 -20.97 -2.61
CA CYS A 39 10.27 -21.75 -1.73
C CYS A 39 9.58 -23.07 -1.36
N PRO A 40 10.29 -24.09 -0.88
CA PRO A 40 9.70 -25.41 -0.61
C PRO A 40 8.80 -25.46 0.64
N ASN A 41 8.59 -24.34 1.34
CA ASN A 41 7.82 -24.30 2.57
C ASN A 41 6.31 -24.42 2.33
N SER A 42 5.67 -25.31 3.08
CA SER A 42 4.22 -25.37 3.21
C SER A 42 3.65 -24.16 3.96
N ARG A 43 2.43 -23.77 3.62
CA ARG A 43 1.62 -22.75 4.29
C ARG A 43 1.23 -23.18 5.70
N TYR A 44 0.81 -24.43 5.84
CA TYR A 44 0.27 -25.00 7.07
C TYR A 44 1.28 -25.90 7.80
N ASP A 45 1.16 -25.97 9.13
CA ASP A 45 1.84 -26.95 9.98
C ASP A 45 1.09 -28.30 9.98
N GLU A 46 1.60 -29.29 10.71
CA GLU A 46 1.00 -30.62 10.84
C GLU A 46 -0.41 -30.59 11.46
N SER A 47 -0.75 -29.52 12.20
CA SER A 47 -2.07 -29.31 12.80
C SER A 47 -3.04 -28.55 11.88
N GLY A 48 -2.65 -28.26 10.64
CA GLY A 48 -3.45 -27.51 9.67
C GLY A 48 -3.51 -26.00 9.95
N ARG A 49 -2.66 -25.46 10.83
CA ARG A 49 -2.61 -24.02 11.15
C ARG A 49 -1.56 -23.34 10.31
N ALA A 50 -1.84 -22.10 9.87
CA ALA A 50 -0.88 -21.34 9.07
C ALA A 50 0.40 -21.09 9.90
N ARG A 51 1.55 -21.41 9.30
CA ARG A 51 2.86 -21.35 9.97
C ARG A 51 3.28 -19.92 10.28
N GLN A 52 2.79 -18.95 9.51
CA GLN A 52 3.02 -17.53 9.75
C GLN A 52 1.79 -16.73 9.35
N LYS A 53 1.49 -15.68 10.12
CA LYS A 53 0.40 -14.74 9.87
C LYS A 53 0.92 -13.32 9.91
N PHE A 54 0.44 -12.49 8.99
CA PHE A 54 0.65 -11.05 8.97
C PHE A 54 -0.65 -10.36 9.36
N VAL A 55 -0.58 -9.41 10.28
CA VAL A 55 -1.72 -8.59 10.70
C VAL A 55 -1.62 -7.24 10.02
N TYR A 56 -2.63 -6.90 9.25
CA TYR A 56 -2.70 -5.69 8.45
C TYR A 56 -3.82 -4.77 8.98
N LEU A 57 -3.56 -3.47 9.01
CA LEU A 57 -4.59 -2.45 9.21
C LEU A 57 -4.94 -1.84 7.85
N PRO A 58 -6.16 -2.05 7.33
CA PRO A 58 -6.58 -1.58 6.02
C PRO A 58 -6.32 -0.08 5.79
N LEU A 59 -5.66 0.23 4.69
CA LEU A 59 -5.42 1.59 4.23
C LEU A 59 -6.67 2.26 3.62
N PRO A 60 -7.51 1.58 2.81
CA PRO A 60 -8.67 2.24 2.19
C PRO A 60 -9.59 3.01 3.15
N PRO A 61 -10.05 2.44 4.29
CA PRO A 61 -10.92 3.19 5.22
C PRO A 61 -10.18 4.38 5.86
N ARG A 62 -8.85 4.33 5.96
CA ARG A 62 -8.05 5.44 6.49
C ARG A 62 -8.02 6.61 5.53
N PHE A 63 -7.82 6.35 4.24
CA PHE A 63 -7.89 7.40 3.21
C PHE A 63 -9.29 8.00 3.11
N GLN A 64 -10.33 7.17 3.16
CA GLN A 64 -11.71 7.65 3.19
C GLN A 64 -11.95 8.61 4.36
N SER A 65 -11.51 8.23 5.57
CA SER A 65 -11.60 9.10 6.76
C SER A 65 -10.80 10.40 6.63
N MET A 66 -9.65 10.40 5.95
CA MET A 66 -8.89 11.62 5.68
C MET A 66 -9.67 12.58 4.78
N PHE A 67 -10.35 12.08 3.74
CA PHE A 67 -11.19 12.91 2.86
C PHE A 67 -12.50 13.38 3.51
N LEU A 68 -12.98 12.70 4.55
CA LEU A 68 -14.15 13.15 5.33
C LEU A 68 -13.82 14.29 6.30
N ASN A 69 -12.54 14.53 6.60
CA ASN A 69 -12.10 15.64 7.43
C ASN A 69 -11.66 16.81 6.54
N THR A 70 -12.32 17.97 6.64
CA THR A 70 -12.03 19.12 5.78
C THR A 70 -10.56 19.57 5.84
N THR A 71 -9.96 19.59 7.03
CA THR A 71 -8.57 20.00 7.20
C THR A 71 -7.62 19.03 6.50
N LEU A 72 -7.81 17.72 6.68
CA LEU A 72 -6.98 16.70 6.04
C LEU A 72 -7.25 16.63 4.53
N SER A 73 -8.50 16.77 4.09
CA SER A 73 -8.84 16.81 2.67
C SER A 73 -8.10 17.95 1.96
N ASN A 74 -8.08 19.14 2.56
CA ASN A 74 -7.35 20.28 1.99
C ASN A 74 -5.83 20.03 1.91
N LEU A 75 -5.26 19.29 2.88
CA LEU A 75 -3.85 18.89 2.82
C LEU A 75 -3.59 17.83 1.73
N MET A 76 -4.52 16.90 1.56
CA MET A 76 -4.44 15.84 0.54
C MET A 76 -4.54 16.40 -0.89
N ASP A 77 -5.12 17.60 -1.07
CA ASP A 77 -5.17 18.29 -2.36
C ASP A 77 -3.79 18.81 -2.83
N TYR A 78 -2.76 18.80 -1.97
CA TYR A 78 -1.41 19.31 -2.29
C TYR A 78 -0.88 18.80 -3.64
N ARG A 79 -0.98 17.49 -3.89
CA ARG A 79 -0.49 16.90 -5.15
C ARG A 79 -1.20 17.48 -6.38
N HIS A 80 -2.50 17.74 -6.28
CA HIS A 80 -3.28 18.27 -7.38
C HIS A 80 -3.01 19.76 -7.63
N THR A 81 -2.71 20.51 -6.58
CA THR A 81 -2.45 21.97 -6.65
C THR A 81 -0.97 22.31 -6.82
N TYR A 82 -0.08 21.34 -6.61
CA TYR A 82 1.36 21.51 -6.79
C TYR A 82 1.70 21.85 -8.24
N THR A 83 2.60 22.83 -8.42
CA THR A 83 3.11 23.25 -9.72
C THR A 83 4.63 23.07 -9.71
N SER A 84 5.12 22.31 -10.69
CA SER A 84 6.55 22.07 -10.87
C SER A 84 7.23 23.24 -11.58
N GLU A 85 8.45 23.58 -11.17
CA GLU A 85 9.29 24.55 -11.85
C GLU A 85 10.31 23.85 -12.75
N PRO A 86 10.36 24.17 -14.06
CA PRO A 86 11.29 23.51 -14.97
C PRO A 86 12.74 23.66 -14.54
N GLY A 87 13.45 22.53 -14.43
CA GLY A 87 14.87 22.50 -14.05
C GLY A 87 15.14 22.59 -12.55
N HIS A 88 14.11 22.59 -11.72
CA HIS A 88 14.21 22.52 -10.26
C HIS A 88 13.52 21.26 -9.73
N VAL A 89 14.13 20.64 -8.72
CA VAL A 89 13.53 19.50 -8.00
C VAL A 89 13.37 19.93 -6.55
N SER A 90 12.15 20.33 -6.20
CA SER A 90 11.74 20.73 -4.85
C SER A 90 10.91 19.65 -4.16
N ASP A 91 10.26 18.78 -4.93
CA ASP A 91 9.37 17.74 -4.43
C ASP A 91 9.57 16.42 -5.21
N VAL A 92 9.11 15.30 -4.65
CA VAL A 92 9.06 14.01 -5.34
C VAL A 92 8.20 14.06 -6.61
N LEU A 93 7.23 14.98 -6.65
CA LEU A 93 6.37 15.22 -7.81
C LEU A 93 7.15 15.81 -9.01
N ASP A 94 8.35 16.35 -8.82
CA ASP A 94 9.23 16.81 -9.92
C ASP A 94 10.05 15.66 -10.53
N SER A 95 10.00 14.46 -9.93
CA SER A 95 10.78 13.33 -10.42
C SER A 95 10.34 12.94 -11.84
N ALA A 96 11.32 12.61 -12.69
CA ALA A 96 11.05 12.16 -14.07
C ALA A 96 10.07 10.97 -14.10
N GLN A 97 10.14 10.09 -13.10
CA GLN A 97 9.23 8.95 -12.95
C GLN A 97 7.78 9.37 -12.70
N TYR A 98 7.57 10.34 -11.80
CA TYR A 98 6.22 10.85 -11.54
C TYR A 98 5.65 11.56 -12.78
N VAL A 99 6.45 12.39 -13.43
CA VAL A 99 6.07 13.12 -14.65
C VAL A 99 5.71 12.16 -15.78
N GLU A 100 6.48 11.09 -16.00
CA GLU A 100 6.17 10.07 -17.01
C GLU A 100 4.82 9.38 -16.72
N LEU A 101 4.51 9.13 -15.45
CA LEU A 101 3.23 8.49 -15.07
C LEU A 101 2.03 9.37 -15.43
N LEU A 102 2.13 10.70 -15.32
CA LEU A 102 1.02 11.62 -15.63
C LEU A 102 0.45 11.43 -17.03
N ASP A 103 1.27 10.98 -17.99
CA ASP A 103 0.84 10.73 -19.36
C ASP A 103 0.46 9.28 -19.67
N LYS A 104 0.70 8.37 -18.72
CA LYS A 104 0.46 6.93 -18.90
C LYS A 104 -0.97 6.56 -18.55
N THR A 105 -1.58 5.69 -19.37
CA THR A 105 -2.89 5.10 -19.08
C THR A 105 -2.74 4.01 -18.03
N VAL A 106 -3.60 4.01 -17.01
CA VAL A 106 -3.63 2.99 -15.95
C VAL A 106 -4.07 1.67 -16.55
N ALA A 107 -3.34 0.60 -16.23
CA ALA A 107 -3.70 -0.77 -16.59
C ALA A 107 -3.53 -1.70 -15.39
N THR A 108 -4.44 -2.68 -15.26
CA THR A 108 -4.36 -3.75 -14.25
C THR A 108 -4.40 -5.09 -14.95
N ASP A 109 -3.43 -5.96 -14.66
CA ASP A 109 -3.27 -7.27 -15.33
C ASP A 109 -3.28 -7.17 -16.86
N GLY A 110 -2.72 -6.07 -17.41
CA GLY A 110 -2.67 -5.80 -18.84
C GLY A 110 -3.93 -5.16 -19.44
N VAL A 111 -5.00 -4.99 -18.66
CA VAL A 111 -6.27 -4.40 -19.11
C VAL A 111 -6.28 -2.88 -18.82
N PRO A 112 -6.39 -2.01 -19.83
CA PRO A 112 -6.50 -0.56 -19.64
C PRO A 112 -7.79 -0.15 -18.93
N LEU A 113 -7.71 0.78 -17.98
CA LEU A 113 -8.84 1.28 -17.19
C LEU A 113 -9.44 2.60 -17.70
N GLY A 114 -8.99 3.08 -18.86
CA GLY A 114 -9.58 4.25 -19.55
C GLY A 114 -9.27 5.62 -18.94
N HIS A 115 -8.33 5.70 -17.99
CA HIS A 115 -7.87 6.97 -17.39
C HIS A 115 -6.35 6.99 -17.23
N LYS A 116 -5.77 8.19 -17.13
CA LYS A 116 -4.33 8.38 -16.87
C LYS A 116 -4.04 8.34 -15.38
N TYR A 117 -2.81 7.99 -15.00
CA TYR A 117 -2.40 8.08 -13.59
C TYR A 117 -2.53 9.51 -13.08
N PHE A 118 -3.04 9.66 -11.86
CA PHE A 118 -3.15 10.94 -11.16
C PHE A 118 -4.02 12.01 -11.87
N SER A 119 -4.90 11.58 -12.78
CA SER A 119 -5.82 12.45 -13.52
C SER A 119 -6.96 13.01 -12.67
N GLY A 120 -7.31 12.33 -11.58
CA GLY A 120 -8.28 12.82 -10.59
C GLY A 120 -7.62 13.71 -9.55
N ASN A 121 -8.34 14.72 -9.05
CA ASN A 121 -7.85 15.56 -7.95
C ASN A 121 -7.66 14.76 -6.64
N ARG A 122 -8.48 13.75 -6.40
CA ARG A 122 -8.44 12.87 -5.22
C ARG A 122 -7.52 11.66 -5.36
N ASP A 123 -6.79 11.55 -6.47
CA ASP A 123 -5.82 10.47 -6.64
C ASP A 123 -4.68 10.65 -5.63
N VAL A 124 -4.27 9.55 -4.99
CA VAL A 124 -3.24 9.56 -3.95
C VAL A 124 -1.98 8.87 -4.46
N ALA A 125 -0.85 9.57 -4.41
CA ALA A 125 0.46 8.98 -4.67
C ALA A 125 1.03 8.41 -3.36
N LEU A 126 1.35 7.12 -3.34
CA LEU A 126 1.95 6.44 -2.18
C LEU A 126 3.40 6.07 -2.47
N GLY A 127 4.32 6.68 -1.72
CA GLY A 127 5.72 6.27 -1.68
C GLY A 127 5.95 5.25 -0.55
N TYR A 128 6.69 4.19 -0.84
CA TYR A 128 7.16 3.24 0.17
C TYR A 128 8.66 3.00 0.00
N MET A 129 9.39 3.02 1.12
CA MET A 129 10.84 2.82 1.17
C MET A 129 11.12 1.51 1.92
N THR A 130 11.75 0.55 1.24
CA THR A 130 12.00 -0.81 1.75
C THR A 130 13.35 -0.97 2.46
N ASP A 131 14.26 -0.02 2.30
CA ASP A 131 15.64 -0.06 2.79
C ASP A 131 15.96 1.17 3.65
N GLY A 132 15.22 1.34 4.75
CA GLY A 132 15.61 2.31 5.77
C GLY A 132 16.98 1.97 6.35
N PHE A 133 17.93 2.90 6.26
CA PHE A 133 19.22 2.77 6.93
C PHE A 133 19.00 2.88 8.45
N SER A 134 19.26 1.81 9.20
CA SER A 134 19.17 1.85 10.67
C SER A 134 20.38 2.60 11.21
N ILE A 135 20.23 3.90 11.48
CA ILE A 135 21.27 4.76 12.06
C ILE A 135 21.59 4.34 13.51
N PHE A 136 20.65 3.63 14.16
CA PHE A 136 20.82 3.10 15.50
C PHE A 136 21.07 1.59 15.45
N LYS A 137 22.06 1.13 16.23
CA LYS A 137 22.26 -0.30 16.48
C LYS A 137 21.01 -0.85 17.16
N ARG A 138 20.49 -1.98 16.67
CA ARG A 138 19.52 -2.79 17.42
C ARG A 138 20.21 -3.28 18.69
N GLN A 139 19.68 -2.89 19.84
CA GLN A 139 19.98 -3.51 21.13
C GLN A 139 19.34 -4.89 21.20
#